data_AF-A0A822XP86-F1
#
_entry.id   AF-A0A822XP86-F1
#
_cell.length_a   1.000
_cell.length_b   1.000
_cell.length_c   1.000
_cell.angle_alpha   90.00
_cell.angle_beta   90.00
_cell.angle_gamma   90.00
#
_symmetry.space_group_name_H-M   'P 1'
#
loop_
_entity.id
_entity.type
_entity.pdbx_description
1 polymer ?
#
loop_
_entity_poly.entity_id
_entity_poly.type
_entity_poly.pdbx_seq_one_letter_code
_entity_poly.pdbx_strand_id
1 'polypeptide(L)'
;MRQVVRYFEGEISMPEDLSELSNHPPPWEVLLLVVYYLDPKTLAMASCRRLRSPSVPHISLDHLIFTVDIIHGDSNILTLAKSDSDLNNRWNGVFRIDIELHGDNRSMIEMSGEVRVTWTVVLKGWRGVFSMMDRKGKGRLVAAGKRWFSKELLSPGCCSNAVSSGLVAELGLEFSYASDGDEKRRVEKVNMGILTVVSWGYLGIGDGMRYLQHFLLPAVVWERNVKEGWER
;
A
#
# COMPACT_ATOMS: atom_id res chain seq x y z
N MET A 1 -53.27 27.55 35.93
CA MET A 1 -53.98 27.08 34.72
C MET A 1 -53.18 25.92 34.14
N ARG A 2 -53.76 24.72 34.13
CA ARG A 2 -53.14 23.47 33.63
C ARG A 2 -53.34 23.39 32.11
N GLN A 3 -52.32 22.98 31.36
CA GLN A 3 -52.47 22.35 30.04
C GLN A 3 -51.26 21.41 29.85
N VAL A 4 -51.44 20.10 30.08
CA VAL A 4 -51.86 19.06 29.10
C VAL A 4 -50.74 18.77 28.11
N VAL A 5 -49.92 17.79 28.49
CA VAL A 5 -49.01 17.05 27.59
C VAL A 5 -49.88 16.17 26.70
N ARG A 6 -49.83 16.36 25.38
CA ARG A 6 -50.32 15.39 24.40
C ARG A 6 -49.12 14.71 23.77
N TYR A 7 -49.00 13.40 23.98
CA TYR A 7 -48.12 12.56 23.20
C TYR A 7 -48.74 12.41 21.80
N PHE A 8 -47.97 12.76 20.77
CA PHE A 8 -48.29 12.40 19.39
C PHE A 8 -47.56 11.09 19.10
N GLU A 9 -48.33 10.01 18.95
CA GLU A 9 -47.89 8.80 18.27
C GLU A 9 -47.70 9.16 16.79
N GLY A 10 -46.44 9.25 16.36
CA GLY A 10 -46.06 9.26 14.97
C GLY A 10 -45.30 7.99 14.68
N GLU A 11 -45.93 7.07 13.96
CA GLU A 11 -45.27 5.91 13.35
C GLU A 11 -44.11 6.42 12.49
N ILE A 12 -42.88 6.08 12.89
CA ILE A 12 -41.70 6.30 12.06
C ILE A 12 -41.69 5.16 11.06
N SER A 13 -42.18 5.42 9.85
CA SER A 13 -41.96 4.58 8.69
C SER A 13 -40.46 4.45 8.46
N MET A 14 -39.95 3.22 8.47
CA MET A 14 -38.56 2.94 8.08
C MET A 14 -38.43 3.13 6.57
N PRO A 15 -37.48 3.93 6.07
CA PRO A 15 -37.15 3.92 4.66
C PRO A 15 -36.43 2.62 4.31
N GLU A 16 -37.03 1.85 3.40
CA GLU A 16 -36.42 0.76 2.67
C GLU A 16 -35.37 1.30 1.69
N ASP A 17 -34.21 1.76 2.18
CA ASP A 17 -32.98 1.70 1.38
C ASP A 17 -31.73 1.91 2.24
N LEU A 18 -31.02 0.83 2.56
CA LEU A 18 -29.73 0.88 3.27
C LEU A 18 -28.54 1.02 2.32
N SER A 19 -28.75 1.21 1.01
CA SER A 19 -27.67 1.27 0.02
C SER A 19 -27.05 2.66 -0.18
N GLU A 20 -27.65 3.73 0.35
CA GLU A 20 -27.15 5.11 0.16
C GLU A 20 -26.30 5.70 1.31
N LEU A 21 -26.21 5.04 2.48
CA LEU A 21 -25.45 5.55 3.63
C LEU A 21 -23.91 5.38 3.51
N SER A 22 -23.43 4.80 2.41
CA SER A 22 -22.02 4.40 2.23
C SER A 22 -21.12 5.43 1.53
N ASN A 23 -21.63 6.57 1.07
CA ASN A 23 -20.87 7.50 0.20
C ASN A 23 -20.53 8.87 0.81
N HIS A 24 -20.86 9.12 2.07
CA HIS A 24 -20.52 10.38 2.73
C HIS A 24 -19.47 10.16 3.82
N PRO A 25 -18.38 10.97 3.87
CA PRO A 25 -17.54 11.00 5.06
C PRO A 25 -18.44 11.31 6.27
N PRO A 26 -18.19 10.69 7.43
CA PRO A 26 -19.03 10.90 8.60
C PRO A 26 -19.15 12.41 8.87
N PRO A 27 -20.37 12.92 9.16
CA PRO A 27 -20.57 14.29 9.56
C PRO A 27 -19.58 14.65 10.67
N TRP A 28 -19.06 15.88 10.68
CA TRP A 28 -18.07 16.33 11.68
C TRP A 28 -18.62 16.20 13.12
N GLU A 29 -19.94 16.14 13.28
CA GLU A 29 -20.67 15.84 14.50
C GLU A 29 -20.41 14.42 15.03
N VAL A 30 -20.13 13.44 14.15
CA VAL A 30 -19.71 12.08 14.55
C VAL A 30 -18.31 12.11 15.17
N LEU A 31 -17.42 12.99 14.69
CA LEU A 31 -16.11 13.18 15.32
C LEU A 31 -16.27 13.75 16.74
N LEU A 32 -17.25 14.63 16.98
CA LEU A 32 -17.55 15.11 18.33
C LEU A 32 -18.01 13.97 19.23
N LEU A 33 -18.91 13.10 18.76
CA LEU A 33 -19.35 11.93 19.53
C LEU A 33 -18.15 11.02 19.87
N VAL A 34 -17.29 10.71 18.91
CA VAL A 34 -16.08 9.91 19.15
C VAL A 34 -15.13 10.60 20.14
N VAL A 35 -14.98 11.92 20.07
CA VAL A 35 -14.18 12.72 21.02
C VAL A 35 -14.75 12.63 22.44
N TYR A 36 -16.07 12.58 22.63
CA TYR A 36 -16.67 12.42 23.96
C TYR A 36 -16.49 11.03 24.57
N TYR A 37 -16.25 10.00 23.76
CA TYR A 37 -15.98 8.64 24.22
C TYR A 37 -14.49 8.33 24.43
N LEU A 38 -13.60 9.18 23.94
CA LEU A 38 -12.16 9.01 24.09
C LEU A 38 -11.62 9.83 25.27
N ASP A 39 -10.86 9.18 26.15
CA ASP A 39 -10.20 9.87 27.26
C ASP A 39 -9.30 11.02 26.74
N PRO A 40 -9.28 12.19 27.41
CA PRO A 40 -8.47 13.34 27.00
C PRO A 40 -6.99 13.01 26.79
N LYS A 41 -6.40 12.05 27.53
CA LYS A 41 -5.02 11.62 27.29
C LYS A 41 -4.89 10.85 25.98
N THR A 42 -5.87 10.06 25.60
CA THR A 42 -5.89 9.32 24.33
C THR A 42 -5.98 10.27 23.15
N LEU A 43 -6.84 11.29 23.23
CA LEU A 43 -6.94 12.35 22.23
C LEU A 43 -5.65 13.18 22.15
N ALA A 44 -5.09 13.57 23.30
CA ALA A 44 -3.82 14.29 23.36
C ALA A 44 -2.68 13.46 22.77
N MET A 45 -2.57 12.17 23.08
CA MET A 45 -1.56 11.28 22.49
C MET A 45 -1.74 11.12 20.98
N ALA A 46 -2.97 10.95 20.49
CA ALA A 46 -3.26 10.85 19.06
C ALA A 46 -2.99 12.18 18.32
N SER A 47 -3.23 13.32 18.96
CA SER A 47 -2.91 14.65 18.44
C SER A 47 -1.40 14.92 18.45
N CYS A 48 -0.70 14.62 19.55
CA CYS A 48 0.75 14.78 19.68
C CYS A 48 1.53 13.89 18.72
N ARG A 49 1.02 12.69 18.38
CA ARG A 49 1.62 11.85 17.32
C ARG A 49 1.50 12.49 15.93
N ARG A 50 0.40 13.18 15.64
CA ARG A 50 0.20 13.91 14.37
C ARG A 50 1.01 15.20 14.27
N LEU A 51 1.37 15.81 15.40
CA LEU A 51 2.15 17.05 15.47
C LEU A 51 3.68 16.83 15.36
N ARG A 52 4.17 15.61 15.61
CA ARG A 52 5.58 15.29 15.39
C ARG A 52 5.78 15.01 13.91
N SER A 53 6.56 15.86 13.24
CA SER A 53 7.08 15.56 11.91
C SER A 53 7.76 14.19 11.96
N PRO A 54 7.32 13.23 11.13
CA PRO A 54 7.90 11.89 11.17
C PRO A 54 9.39 11.98 10.84
N SER A 55 10.22 11.21 11.55
CA SER A 55 11.68 11.27 11.44
C SER A 55 12.13 11.12 9.99
N VAL A 56 13.19 11.82 9.61
CA VAL A 56 13.77 11.68 8.26
C VAL A 56 14.17 10.21 8.08
N PRO A 57 13.78 9.55 6.97
CA PRO A 57 14.21 8.19 6.71
C PRO A 57 15.75 8.15 6.57
N HIS A 58 16.37 7.20 7.26
CA HIS A 58 17.81 6.90 7.23
C HIS A 58 18.23 6.09 5.99
N ILE A 59 17.25 5.60 5.22
CA ILE A 59 17.47 5.04 3.89
C ILE A 59 16.85 5.95 2.84
N SER A 60 17.45 5.94 1.66
CA SER A 60 17.05 6.72 0.49
C SER A 60 16.87 5.76 -0.70
N LEU A 61 16.21 6.22 -1.75
CA LEU A 61 15.87 5.39 -2.91
C LEU A 61 17.10 4.82 -3.62
N ASP A 62 18.17 5.60 -3.70
CA ASP A 62 19.46 5.19 -4.25
C ASP A 62 20.08 4.00 -3.51
N HIS A 63 19.66 3.71 -2.28
CA HIS A 63 20.09 2.54 -1.52
C HIS A 63 19.26 1.29 -1.82
N LEU A 64 18.19 1.37 -2.61
CA LEU A 64 17.26 0.27 -2.85
C LEU A 64 17.37 -0.31 -4.26
N ILE A 65 17.08 -1.60 -4.36
CA ILE A 65 16.85 -2.33 -5.61
C ILE A 65 15.48 -3.00 -5.49
N PHE A 66 14.61 -2.70 -6.45
CA PHE A 66 13.28 -3.30 -6.57
C PHE A 66 13.36 -4.47 -7.54
N THR A 67 12.90 -5.63 -7.09
CA THR A 67 12.91 -6.86 -7.88
C THR A 67 11.50 -7.40 -8.04
N VAL A 68 11.14 -7.79 -9.26
CA VAL A 68 9.83 -8.35 -9.58
C VAL A 68 10.03 -9.61 -10.41
N ASP A 69 9.36 -10.69 -10.00
CA ASP A 69 9.32 -11.95 -10.74
C ASP A 69 7.88 -12.35 -11.03
N ILE A 70 7.59 -12.69 -12.29
CA ILE A 70 6.30 -13.18 -12.76
C ILE A 70 6.47 -14.57 -13.34
N ILE A 71 5.83 -15.55 -12.71
CA ILE A 71 5.93 -16.97 -13.06
C ILE A 71 4.55 -17.47 -13.49
N HIS A 72 4.48 -18.22 -14.58
CA HIS A 72 3.27 -18.89 -15.05
C HIS A 72 3.57 -20.37 -15.29
N GLY A 73 2.82 -21.25 -14.61
CA GLY A 73 3.21 -22.65 -14.48
C GLY A 73 4.62 -22.73 -13.87
N ASP A 74 5.54 -23.40 -14.56
CA ASP A 74 6.94 -23.54 -14.16
C ASP A 74 7.88 -22.58 -14.92
N SER A 75 7.33 -21.71 -15.76
CA SER A 75 8.11 -20.77 -16.59
C SER A 75 8.18 -19.40 -15.95
N ASN A 76 9.40 -18.86 -15.84
CA ASN A 76 9.61 -17.46 -15.50
C ASN A 76 9.42 -16.60 -16.75
N ILE A 77 8.41 -15.75 -16.73
CA ILE A 77 8.04 -14.89 -17.87
C ILE A 77 8.77 -13.55 -17.80
N LEU A 78 8.95 -13.04 -16.59
CA LEU A 78 9.53 -11.73 -16.38
C LEU A 78 10.28 -11.70 -15.07
N THR A 79 11.57 -11.40 -15.15
CA THR A 79 12.38 -10.97 -14.01
C THR A 79 12.85 -9.56 -14.27
N LEU A 80 12.62 -8.69 -13.30
CA LEU A 80 13.04 -7.30 -13.32
C LEU A 80 13.85 -7.00 -12.07
N ALA A 81 14.94 -6.25 -12.24
CA ALA A 81 15.64 -5.58 -11.15
C ALA A 81 15.86 -4.11 -11.55
N LYS A 82 15.42 -3.18 -10.70
CA LYS A 82 15.54 -1.74 -10.93
C LYS A 82 16.00 -1.02 -9.68
N SER A 83 17.06 -0.24 -9.81
CA SER A 83 17.54 0.70 -8.82
C SER A 83 17.04 2.11 -9.12
N ASP A 84 17.20 3.05 -8.19
CA ASP A 84 16.75 4.44 -8.40
C ASP A 84 17.32 5.10 -9.66
N SER A 85 18.60 4.82 -9.98
CA SER A 85 19.23 5.31 -11.21
C SER A 85 18.56 4.81 -12.49
N ASP A 86 17.94 3.62 -12.44
CA ASP A 86 17.20 3.06 -13.58
C ASP A 86 15.79 3.66 -13.72
N LEU A 87 15.28 4.30 -12.66
CA LEU A 87 13.92 4.81 -12.58
C LEU A 87 13.81 6.29 -12.99
N ASN A 88 14.92 7.01 -13.17
CA ASN A 88 14.99 8.36 -13.78
C ASN A 88 13.81 9.30 -13.42
N ASN A 89 13.61 9.60 -12.13
CA ASN A 89 12.54 10.48 -11.63
C ASN A 89 11.09 10.04 -11.93
N ARG A 90 10.82 8.75 -12.16
CA ARG A 90 9.45 8.20 -12.31
C ARG A 90 8.59 8.31 -11.04
N TRP A 91 9.11 8.95 -10.00
CA TRP A 91 8.45 9.16 -8.72
C TRP A 91 7.70 10.50 -8.74
N ASN A 92 6.39 10.47 -8.96
CA ASN A 92 5.55 11.68 -8.98
C ASN A 92 5.21 12.16 -7.55
N GLY A 93 6.20 12.23 -6.66
CA GLY A 93 6.04 12.56 -5.24
C GLY A 93 5.42 11.44 -4.38
N VAL A 94 4.97 10.36 -5.00
CA VAL A 94 4.38 9.18 -4.35
C VAL A 94 5.25 7.94 -4.52
N PHE A 95 5.10 6.98 -3.62
CA PHE A 95 5.72 5.66 -3.64
C PHE A 95 5.00 4.76 -4.66
N ARG A 96 5.20 5.09 -5.94
CA ARG A 96 4.73 4.35 -7.08
C ARG A 96 5.80 4.36 -8.16
N ILE A 97 6.02 3.20 -8.74
CA ILE A 97 6.98 2.97 -9.81
C ILE A 97 6.23 2.35 -10.98
N ASP A 98 6.40 2.97 -12.13
CA ASP A 98 5.86 2.51 -13.39
C ASP A 98 7.04 2.12 -14.29
N ILE A 99 7.23 0.85 -14.61
CA ILE A 99 8.29 0.36 -15.50
C ILE A 99 7.71 -0.04 -16.84
N GLU A 100 8.14 0.67 -17.88
CA GLU A 100 7.90 0.26 -19.26
C GLU A 100 8.96 -0.76 -19.65
N LEU A 101 8.50 -1.86 -20.23
CA LEU A 101 9.35 -2.90 -20.74
C LEU A 101 9.57 -2.62 -22.23
N HIS A 102 10.81 -2.76 -22.72
CA HIS A 102 11.18 -2.60 -24.13
C HIS A 102 11.73 -3.92 -24.72
N GLY A 103 11.51 -4.16 -26.02
CA GLY A 103 11.95 -5.36 -26.75
C GLY A 103 10.89 -6.45 -26.95
N ASP A 104 11.05 -7.25 -28.01
CA ASP A 104 10.08 -8.24 -28.51
C ASP A 104 10.18 -9.64 -27.88
N ASN A 105 11.29 -9.95 -27.19
CA ASN A 105 11.54 -11.29 -26.61
C ASN A 105 10.80 -11.53 -25.29
N ARG A 106 9.55 -11.06 -25.16
CA ARG A 106 8.75 -11.25 -23.95
C ARG A 106 7.80 -12.42 -24.10
N SER A 107 7.71 -13.24 -23.06
CA SER A 107 6.80 -14.37 -23.07
C SER A 107 5.35 -13.91 -23.05
N MET A 108 4.52 -14.62 -23.81
CA MET A 108 3.09 -14.39 -23.88
C MET A 108 2.40 -15.03 -22.67
N ILE A 109 1.47 -14.29 -22.05
CA ILE A 109 0.70 -14.72 -20.88
C ILE A 109 -0.76 -14.86 -21.27
N GLU A 110 -1.38 -15.98 -20.94
CA GLU A 110 -2.83 -16.15 -21.08
C GLU A 110 -3.58 -15.25 -20.09
N MET A 111 -4.52 -14.44 -20.59
CA MET A 111 -5.27 -13.47 -19.78
C MET A 111 -6.26 -14.10 -18.81
N SER A 112 -6.52 -15.40 -18.94
CA SER A 112 -7.39 -16.17 -18.05
C SER A 112 -6.59 -16.97 -17.00
N GLY A 113 -5.29 -17.20 -17.26
CA GLY A 113 -4.40 -18.03 -16.46
C GLY A 113 -3.96 -17.39 -15.13
N GLU A 114 -3.62 -18.23 -14.16
CA GLU A 114 -3.01 -17.82 -12.90
C GLU A 114 -1.51 -17.56 -13.07
N VAL A 115 -1.01 -16.54 -12.38
CA VAL A 115 0.43 -16.25 -12.30
C VAL A 115 0.85 -16.17 -10.84
N ARG A 116 2.10 -16.50 -10.55
CA ARG A 116 2.76 -16.12 -9.30
C ARG A 116 3.51 -14.82 -9.53
N VAL A 117 3.22 -13.84 -8.68
CA VAL A 117 3.87 -12.54 -8.66
C VAL A 117 4.67 -12.44 -7.38
N THR A 118 5.95 -12.10 -7.52
CA THR A 118 6.83 -11.79 -6.40
C THR A 118 7.34 -10.37 -6.58
N TRP A 119 7.31 -9.58 -5.51
CA TRP A 119 7.94 -8.27 -5.44
C TRP A 119 8.76 -8.19 -4.15
N THR A 120 10.05 -7.96 -4.31
CA THR A 120 11.01 -7.87 -3.22
C THR A 120 11.82 -6.59 -3.33
N VAL A 121 12.05 -5.95 -2.18
CA VAL A 121 12.93 -4.79 -2.04
C VAL A 121 14.22 -5.22 -1.36
N VAL A 122 15.35 -4.90 -1.96
CA VAL A 122 16.68 -5.23 -1.48
C VAL A 122 17.43 -3.96 -1.14
N LEU A 123 18.00 -3.90 0.06
CA LEU A 123 18.95 -2.86 0.44
C LEU A 123 20.31 -3.17 -0.18
N LYS A 124 20.88 -2.21 -0.93
CA LYS A 124 22.17 -2.35 -1.62
C LYS A 124 23.26 -2.92 -0.73
N GLY A 125 24.09 -3.77 -1.33
CA GLY A 125 25.06 -4.60 -0.64
C GLY A 125 24.45 -5.80 0.08
N TRP A 126 23.21 -6.19 -0.27
CA TRP A 126 22.48 -7.31 0.34
C TRP A 126 22.33 -7.19 1.86
N ARG A 127 22.29 -5.96 2.37
CA ARG A 127 22.25 -5.67 3.81
C ARG A 127 20.89 -5.93 4.45
N GLY A 128 19.85 -6.09 3.62
CA GLY A 128 18.49 -6.36 4.04
C GLY A 128 17.63 -6.71 2.83
N VAL A 129 16.65 -7.58 3.03
CA VAL A 129 15.71 -8.03 2.00
C VAL A 129 14.31 -8.05 2.60
N PHE A 130 13.34 -7.45 1.92
CA PHE A 130 11.95 -7.43 2.34
C PHE A 130 11.02 -7.84 1.19
N SER A 131 10.23 -8.90 1.42
CA SER A 131 9.23 -9.38 0.47
C SER A 131 7.95 -8.56 0.60
N MET A 132 7.75 -7.61 -0.30
CA MET A 132 6.51 -6.82 -0.39
C MET A 132 5.32 -7.68 -0.78
N MET A 133 5.53 -8.61 -1.72
CA MET A 133 4.48 -9.48 -2.24
C MET A 133 5.07 -10.82 -2.67
N ASP A 134 4.37 -11.90 -2.33
CA ASP A 134 4.53 -13.22 -2.92
C ASP A 134 3.12 -13.80 -2.97
N ARG A 135 2.55 -13.88 -4.17
CA ARG A 135 1.15 -14.27 -4.36
C ARG A 135 0.96 -15.01 -5.68
N LYS A 136 0.33 -16.18 -5.61
CA LYS A 136 -0.21 -16.88 -6.78
C LYS A 136 -1.70 -16.56 -6.95
N GLY A 137 -2.14 -16.30 -8.17
CA GLY A 137 -3.55 -16.16 -8.51
C GLY A 137 -3.77 -15.46 -9.86
N LYS A 138 -5.05 -15.27 -10.22
CA LYS A 138 -5.43 -14.56 -11.45
C LYS A 138 -5.30 -13.04 -11.36
N GLY A 139 -5.18 -12.49 -10.15
CA GLY A 139 -5.29 -11.05 -9.91
C GLY A 139 -6.69 -10.52 -10.25
N ARG A 140 -6.91 -9.23 -10.02
CA ARG A 140 -8.12 -8.52 -10.42
C ARG A 140 -7.93 -7.97 -11.82
N LEU A 141 -8.74 -8.42 -12.78
CA LEU A 141 -8.80 -7.82 -14.10
C LEU A 141 -9.50 -6.47 -14.02
N VAL A 142 -8.92 -5.46 -14.66
CA VAL A 142 -9.44 -4.11 -14.79
C VAL A 142 -9.57 -3.78 -16.27
N ALA A 143 -10.46 -2.84 -16.60
CA ALA A 143 -10.65 -2.36 -17.97
C ALA A 143 -9.32 -2.01 -18.66
N ALA A 144 -9.29 -2.11 -19.98
CA ALA A 144 -8.11 -1.88 -20.82
C ALA A 144 -6.96 -2.88 -20.66
N GLY A 145 -7.25 -4.14 -20.30
CA GLY A 145 -6.22 -5.19 -20.28
C GLY A 145 -5.17 -4.97 -19.19
N LYS A 146 -5.59 -4.53 -18.00
CA LYS A 146 -4.73 -4.41 -16.83
C LYS A 146 -5.11 -5.45 -15.80
N ARG A 147 -4.13 -6.00 -15.10
CA ARG A 147 -4.32 -7.01 -14.06
C ARG A 147 -3.57 -6.59 -12.80
N TRP A 148 -4.30 -6.49 -11.70
CA TRP A 148 -3.78 -5.99 -10.43
C TRP A 148 -3.71 -7.08 -9.37
N PHE A 149 -2.65 -7.03 -8.59
CA PHE A 149 -2.41 -7.86 -7.42
C PHE A 149 -2.26 -6.93 -6.23
N SER A 150 -2.89 -7.29 -5.12
CA SER A 150 -2.77 -6.55 -3.87
C SER A 150 -2.43 -7.50 -2.73
N LYS A 151 -1.72 -7.02 -1.73
CA LYS A 151 -1.44 -7.77 -0.50
C LYS A 151 -1.33 -6.78 0.65
N GLU A 152 -2.06 -7.04 1.73
CA GLU A 152 -1.87 -6.26 2.96
C GLU A 152 -0.44 -6.41 3.47
N LEU A 153 0.15 -5.28 3.83
CA LEU A 153 1.53 -5.20 4.29
C LEU A 153 1.62 -5.48 5.79
N LEU A 154 2.81 -5.87 6.25
CA LEU A 154 3.05 -6.17 7.65
C LEU A 154 3.11 -4.87 8.46
N SER A 155 2.52 -4.85 9.66
CA SER A 155 2.59 -3.70 10.55
C SER A 155 4.00 -3.56 11.13
N PRO A 156 4.67 -2.39 11.03
CA PRO A 156 5.92 -2.14 11.72
C PRO A 156 5.65 -1.96 13.22
N GLY A 157 5.67 -3.05 13.99
CA GLY A 157 5.49 -3.04 15.44
C GLY A 157 5.59 -4.43 16.09
N CYS A 158 6.18 -4.48 17.28
CA CYS A 158 6.19 -5.64 18.17
C CYS A 158 5.29 -5.33 19.36
N CYS A 159 4.11 -5.95 19.45
CA CYS A 159 3.29 -6.23 20.65
C CYS A 159 1.84 -6.60 20.26
N SER A 160 1.54 -7.90 20.37
CA SER A 160 0.28 -8.66 20.60
C SER A 160 -1.14 -8.17 20.30
N ASN A 161 -1.42 -6.97 19.80
CA ASN A 161 -2.75 -6.64 19.28
C ASN A 161 -2.63 -6.43 17.77
N ALA A 162 -3.08 -7.41 16.99
CA ALA A 162 -3.03 -7.44 15.54
C ALA A 162 -3.91 -6.33 14.95
N VAL A 163 -3.40 -5.10 14.94
CA VAL A 163 -3.96 -4.01 14.13
C VAL A 163 -3.36 -4.14 12.74
N SER A 164 -4.24 -4.21 11.74
CA SER A 164 -3.91 -4.10 10.31
C SER A 164 -2.89 -2.97 10.10
N SER A 165 -1.93 -3.15 9.20
CA SER A 165 -0.95 -2.10 8.91
C SER A 165 -1.60 -0.85 8.32
N GLY A 166 -2.83 -1.01 7.81
CA GLY A 166 -3.52 0.00 7.03
C GLY A 166 -2.83 0.26 5.69
N LEU A 167 -1.87 -0.59 5.29
CA LEU A 167 -1.09 -0.45 4.07
C LEU A 167 -1.24 -1.68 3.18
N VAL A 168 -1.20 -1.45 1.87
CA VAL A 168 -1.33 -2.48 0.85
C VAL A 168 -0.21 -2.32 -0.17
N ALA A 169 0.52 -3.40 -0.42
CA ALA A 169 1.38 -3.51 -1.59
C ALA A 169 0.49 -3.78 -2.80
N GLU A 170 0.66 -2.99 -3.85
CA GLU A 170 -0.06 -3.14 -5.09
C GLU A 170 0.94 -3.36 -6.24
N LEU A 171 0.65 -4.33 -7.10
CA LEU A 171 1.42 -4.63 -8.30
C LEU A 171 0.47 -4.83 -9.49
N GLY A 172 0.67 -4.04 -10.54
CA GLY A 172 -0.15 -4.04 -11.75
C GLY A 172 0.65 -4.49 -12.96
N LEU A 173 0.09 -5.40 -13.74
CA LEU A 173 0.57 -5.79 -15.06
C LEU A 173 -0.34 -5.16 -16.12
N GLU A 174 0.25 -4.44 -17.06
CA GLU A 174 -0.43 -3.88 -18.21
C GLU A 174 0.04 -4.60 -19.46
N PHE A 175 -0.92 -5.11 -20.21
CA PHE A 175 -0.69 -5.99 -21.35
C PHE A 175 -0.84 -5.24 -22.67
N SER A 176 -0.23 -5.80 -23.72
CA SER A 176 -0.45 -5.31 -25.09
C SER A 176 -1.94 -5.34 -25.48
N TYR A 177 -2.30 -4.55 -26.49
CA TYR A 177 -3.62 -4.65 -27.10
C TYR A 177 -3.85 -6.06 -27.67
N ALA A 178 -5.09 -6.55 -27.56
CA ALA A 178 -5.47 -7.79 -28.23
C ALA A 178 -5.56 -7.57 -29.74
N SER A 179 -4.98 -8.49 -30.49
CA SER A 179 -5.46 -8.77 -31.84
C SER A 179 -6.67 -9.71 -31.75
N ASP A 180 -7.54 -9.65 -32.75
CA ASP A 180 -8.79 -10.43 -32.75
C ASP A 180 -8.49 -11.93 -32.61
N GLY A 181 -9.13 -12.58 -31.63
CA GLY A 181 -8.91 -14.00 -31.30
C GLY A 181 -7.69 -14.34 -30.42
N ASP A 182 -6.86 -13.37 -30.00
CA ASP A 182 -5.66 -13.68 -29.19
C ASP A 182 -5.92 -13.61 -27.67
N GLU A 183 -5.94 -14.79 -27.04
CA GLU A 183 -6.09 -14.95 -25.58
C GLU A 183 -4.78 -14.66 -24.82
N LYS A 184 -3.64 -14.69 -25.52
CA LYS A 184 -2.32 -14.50 -24.92
C LYS A 184 -1.82 -13.09 -25.23
N ARG A 185 -1.17 -12.48 -24.24
CA ARG A 185 -0.66 -11.11 -24.37
C ARG A 185 0.68 -10.97 -23.69
N ARG A 186 1.53 -10.09 -24.24
CA ARG A 186 2.80 -9.72 -23.60
C ARG A 186 2.57 -8.68 -22.52
N VAL A 187 3.38 -8.73 -21.46
CA VAL A 187 3.42 -7.65 -20.46
C VAL A 187 4.20 -6.48 -21.06
N GLU A 188 3.56 -5.32 -21.16
CA GLU A 188 4.16 -4.09 -21.67
C GLU A 188 4.64 -3.17 -20.57
N LYS A 189 3.94 -3.15 -19.44
CA LYS A 189 4.27 -2.29 -18.31
C LYS A 189 4.00 -2.99 -16.98
N VAL A 190 4.89 -2.78 -16.02
CA VAL A 190 4.75 -3.21 -14.62
C VAL A 190 4.61 -1.97 -13.76
N ASN A 191 3.62 -1.96 -12.89
CA ASN A 191 3.34 -0.87 -11.96
C ASN A 191 3.48 -1.47 -10.55
N MET A 192 4.12 -0.77 -9.63
CA MET A 192 4.19 -1.21 -8.23
C MET A 192 4.15 -0.02 -7.28
N GLY A 193 3.50 -0.17 -6.14
CA GLY A 193 3.37 0.91 -5.18
C GLY A 193 2.82 0.46 -3.84
N ILE A 194 2.80 1.40 -2.89
CA ILE A 194 2.23 1.19 -1.56
C ILE A 194 1.04 2.13 -1.41
N LEU A 195 -0.12 1.56 -1.12
CA LEU A 195 -1.38 2.26 -0.89
C LEU A 195 -1.75 2.28 0.59
N THR A 196 -2.54 3.27 1.00
CA THR A 196 -3.28 3.19 2.26
C THR A 196 -4.63 2.52 2.05
N VAL A 197 -5.08 1.70 3.00
CA VAL A 197 -6.41 1.06 2.97
C VAL A 197 -7.54 2.09 3.12
N VAL A 198 -7.27 3.20 3.82
CA VAL A 198 -8.28 4.22 4.14
C VAL A 198 -8.60 5.09 2.93
N SER A 199 -7.58 5.63 2.26
CA SER A 199 -7.79 6.55 1.14
C SER A 199 -7.65 5.89 -0.22
N TRP A 200 -7.14 4.65 -0.29
CA TRP A 200 -6.70 4.01 -1.54
C TRP A 200 -5.74 4.90 -2.36
N GLY A 201 -5.06 5.84 -1.68
CA GLY A 201 -4.03 6.69 -2.25
C GLY A 201 -2.64 6.10 -2.01
N TYR A 202 -1.74 6.32 -2.97
CA TYR A 202 -0.33 5.95 -2.82
C TYR A 202 0.33 6.77 -1.71
N LEU A 203 1.21 6.14 -0.94
CA LEU A 203 2.01 6.81 0.08
C LEU A 203 2.91 7.86 -0.55
N GLY A 204 3.25 8.91 0.20
CA GLY A 204 4.39 9.76 -0.15
C GLY A 204 5.69 8.95 -0.11
N ILE A 205 6.68 9.33 -0.93
CA ILE A 205 7.97 8.62 -0.98
C ILE A 205 8.59 8.49 0.42
N GLY A 206 8.58 9.56 1.21
CA GLY A 206 9.13 9.57 2.58
C GLY A 206 8.45 8.56 3.51
N ASP A 207 7.13 8.40 3.42
CA ASP A 207 6.39 7.42 4.23
C ASP A 207 6.68 5.99 3.78
N GLY A 208 6.77 5.75 2.47
CA GLY A 208 7.21 4.47 1.93
C GLY A 208 8.63 4.11 2.37
N MET A 209 9.55 5.07 2.38
CA MET A 209 10.93 4.84 2.85
C MET A 209 10.98 4.54 4.35
N ARG A 210 10.22 5.25 5.19
CA ARG A 210 10.11 4.96 6.63
C ARG A 210 9.56 3.56 6.86
N TYR A 211 8.51 3.19 6.13
CA TYR A 211 7.93 1.85 6.21
C TYR A 211 8.99 0.78 5.89
N LEU A 212 9.69 0.91 4.77
CA LEU A 212 10.71 -0.06 4.36
C LEU A 212 11.89 -0.12 5.33
N GLN A 213 12.28 1.02 5.90
CA GLN A 213 13.38 1.09 6.86
C GLN A 213 13.18 0.15 8.05
N HIS A 214 11.93 0.00 8.54
CA HIS A 214 11.62 -0.88 9.66
C HIS A 214 12.00 -2.35 9.41
N PHE A 215 11.99 -2.78 8.15
CA PHE A 215 12.27 -4.16 7.76
C PHE A 215 13.67 -4.35 7.15
N LEU A 216 14.25 -3.30 6.58
CA LEU A 216 15.52 -3.37 5.86
C LEU A 216 16.74 -3.03 6.72
N LEU A 217 16.59 -2.24 7.79
CA LEU A 217 17.70 -1.92 8.68
C LEU A 217 17.76 -2.90 9.86
N PRO A 218 18.95 -3.46 10.18
CA PRO A 218 19.13 -4.21 11.41
C PRO A 218 18.81 -3.33 12.62
N ALA A 219 18.08 -3.87 13.61
CA ALA A 219 17.75 -3.16 14.86
C ALA A 219 19.01 -2.67 15.62
N VAL A 220 20.18 -3.24 15.32
CA VAL A 220 21.48 -3.00 15.97
C VAL A 220 22.12 -1.63 15.65
N VAL A 221 21.58 -0.86 14.70
CA VAL A 221 22.16 0.46 14.33
C VAL A 221 21.75 1.57 15.30
N TRP A 222 20.67 1.40 16.08
CA TRP A 222 20.24 2.44 17.02
C TRP A 222 21.13 2.52 18.27
N GLU A 223 21.68 1.41 18.75
CA GLU A 223 22.48 1.40 20.00
C GLU A 223 23.88 1.99 19.85
N ARG A 224 24.46 1.99 18.64
CA ARG A 224 25.80 2.58 18.43
C ARG A 224 25.78 4.11 18.42
N ASN A 225 24.76 4.72 17.83
CA ASN A 225 24.68 6.18 17.74
C ASN A 225 24.25 6.87 19.04
N VAL A 226 23.65 6.13 19.99
CA VAL A 226 23.32 6.68 21.32
C VAL A 226 24.56 6.65 22.25
N LYS A 227 25.51 5.73 22.04
CA LYS A 227 26.72 5.64 22.87
C LYS A 227 27.83 6.60 22.46
N GLU A 228 27.89 7.00 21.19
CA GLU A 228 28.93 7.95 20.71
C GLU A 228 28.58 9.43 20.94
N GLY A 229 27.38 9.73 21.46
CA GLY A 229 26.92 11.10 21.70
C GLY A 229 27.23 11.68 23.09
N TRP A 230 27.78 10.89 24.01
CA TRP A 230 28.03 11.30 25.42
C TRP A 230 29.52 11.33 25.82
N GLU A 231 30.45 11.11 24.89
CA GLU A 231 31.90 11.23 25.15
C GLU A 231 32.59 12.31 24.29
N ARG A 232 32.00 13.50 24.19
CA ARG A 232 32.73 14.71 23.79
C ARG A 232 32.31 15.93 24.60
#